data_AF-A0A931SWV4-F1
#
_entry.id   AF-A0A931SWV4-F1
#
_cell.length_a   1.000
_cell.length_b   1.000
_cell.length_c   1.000
_cell.angle_alpha   90.00
_cell.angle_beta   90.00
_cell.angle_gamma   90.00
#
_symmetry.space_group_name_H-M   'P 1'
#
loop_
_entity.id
_entity.type
_entity.pdbx_description
1 polymer ?
#
loop_
_entity_poly.entity_id
_entity_poly.type
_entity_poly.pdbx_seq_one_letter_code
_entity_poly.pdbx_strand_id
1 'polypeptide(L)'
;MWQCFFCWDAGSSKLCWHSAQAIIALSFGVGDRCQSNQALADTALSLFEHFSLPLLLQGEVADSLPSGTNIALVVRKHRIPGVYLDTREVLEQVAKFAESRGWSRVIIVAHPDHVWRARLAAERLGFEVFVADTQGVPYDRNSLQPWTRSKRRFVPREILARVFYLLRGWI
;
A
#
# COMPACT_ATOMS: atom_id res chain seq x y z
N MET A 1 20.46 -4.42 -6.16
CA MET A 1 20.41 -3.30 -7.14
C MET A 1 19.64 -3.66 -8.42
N TRP A 2 19.94 -4.77 -9.10
CA TRP A 2 19.23 -5.21 -10.33
C TRP A 2 17.70 -5.28 -10.18
N GLN A 3 17.20 -5.83 -9.08
CA GLN A 3 15.75 -5.91 -8.80
C GLN A 3 15.07 -4.53 -8.71
N CYS A 4 15.77 -3.48 -8.29
CA CYS A 4 15.21 -2.13 -8.21
C CYS A 4 14.81 -1.56 -9.58
N PHE A 5 15.49 -2.01 -10.65
CA PHE A 5 15.28 -1.52 -12.01
C PHE A 5 14.31 -2.39 -12.82
N PHE A 6 14.36 -3.72 -12.61
CA PHE A 6 13.73 -4.67 -13.53
C PHE A 6 12.66 -5.56 -12.91
N CYS A 7 12.54 -5.62 -11.59
CA CYS A 7 11.51 -6.42 -10.93
C CYS A 7 10.27 -5.56 -10.66
N TRP A 8 9.20 -5.75 -11.43
CA TRP A 8 7.93 -5.01 -11.29
C TRP A 8 6.77 -5.90 -10.86
N ASP A 9 6.98 -7.22 -10.90
CA ASP A 9 6.05 -8.19 -10.39
C ASP A 9 6.40 -8.50 -8.93
N ALA A 10 5.44 -8.35 -8.03
CA ALA A 10 5.59 -8.73 -6.63
C ALA A 10 5.03 -10.13 -6.35
N GLY A 11 4.54 -10.85 -7.36
CA GLY A 11 3.95 -12.18 -7.28
C GLY A 11 2.64 -12.20 -6.49
N SER A 12 1.50 -12.35 -7.16
CA SER A 12 0.23 -12.59 -6.46
C SER A 12 0.12 -14.07 -6.05
N SER A 13 0.23 -14.38 -4.75
CA SER A 13 0.05 -15.75 -4.25
C SER A 13 -1.31 -15.91 -3.56
N LYS A 14 -2.35 -16.29 -4.32
CA LYS A 14 -3.71 -16.49 -3.77
C LYS A 14 -3.83 -17.68 -2.82
N LEU A 15 -2.94 -18.67 -2.94
CA LEU A 15 -3.06 -19.97 -2.25
C LEU A 15 -3.00 -19.89 -0.71
N CYS A 16 -2.47 -18.82 -0.12
CA CYS A 16 -2.26 -18.72 1.34
C CYS A 16 -3.05 -17.60 2.04
N TRP A 17 -3.99 -16.93 1.36
CA TRP A 17 -4.69 -15.75 1.91
C TRP A 17 -5.55 -16.06 3.14
N HIS A 18 -6.02 -17.30 3.30
CA HIS A 18 -6.76 -17.75 4.49
C HIS A 18 -5.98 -17.62 5.81
N SER A 19 -4.65 -17.51 5.73
CA SER A 19 -3.79 -17.34 6.90
C SER A 19 -3.50 -15.88 7.24
N ALA A 20 -3.91 -14.95 6.38
CA ALA A 20 -3.76 -13.52 6.63
C ALA A 20 -4.62 -13.08 7.81
N GLN A 21 -4.16 -12.05 8.51
CA GLN A 21 -4.78 -11.53 9.73
C GLN A 21 -5.24 -10.09 9.57
N ALA A 22 -4.77 -9.37 8.55
CA ALA A 22 -5.20 -8.02 8.23
C ALA A 22 -4.97 -7.70 6.75
N ILE A 23 -5.64 -6.65 6.27
CA ILE A 23 -5.46 -6.07 4.94
C ILE A 23 -4.84 -4.68 5.12
N ILE A 24 -3.70 -4.44 4.49
CA ILE A 24 -3.04 -3.14 4.43
C ILE A 24 -3.29 -2.53 3.05
N ALA A 25 -3.91 -1.36 2.97
CA ALA A 25 -4.08 -0.65 1.70
C ALA A 25 -3.35 0.70 1.69
N LEU A 26 -2.45 0.86 0.72
CA LEU A 26 -1.63 2.06 0.56
C LEU A 26 -2.19 2.94 -0.55
N SER A 27 -2.18 4.25 -0.36
CA SER A 27 -2.73 5.17 -1.37
C SER A 27 -1.77 5.38 -2.54
N PHE A 28 -2.34 5.79 -3.66
CA PHE A 28 -1.62 6.12 -4.88
C PHE A 28 -2.14 7.41 -5.50
N GLY A 29 -1.44 8.51 -5.20
CA GLY A 29 -1.88 9.84 -5.61
C GLY A 29 -2.82 10.46 -4.60
N VAL A 30 -3.02 11.76 -4.75
CA VAL A 30 -3.93 12.59 -3.93
C VAL A 30 -4.86 13.35 -4.86
N GLY A 31 -6.09 13.60 -4.45
CA GLY A 31 -7.07 14.40 -5.21
C GLY A 31 -8.49 14.01 -4.85
N ASP A 32 -9.44 14.91 -5.12
CA ASP A 32 -10.86 14.59 -5.03
C ASP A 32 -11.21 13.54 -6.11
N ARG A 33 -11.97 12.51 -5.72
CA ARG A 33 -12.35 11.37 -6.58
C ARG A 33 -11.18 10.71 -7.33
N CYS A 34 -10.06 10.48 -6.63
CA CYS A 34 -8.88 9.82 -7.20
C CYS A 34 -9.21 8.37 -7.64
N GLN A 35 -9.20 8.12 -8.94
CA GLN A 35 -9.57 6.82 -9.52
C GLN A 35 -8.65 5.67 -9.04
N SER A 36 -7.36 5.95 -8.82
CA SER A 36 -6.44 4.95 -8.29
C SER A 36 -6.85 4.52 -6.88
N ASN A 37 -7.17 5.48 -6.00
CA ASN A 37 -7.56 5.20 -4.62
C ASN A 37 -8.93 4.54 -4.54
N GLN A 38 -9.86 4.89 -5.43
CA GLN A 38 -11.14 4.18 -5.55
C GLN A 38 -10.94 2.71 -5.91
N ALA A 39 -10.17 2.41 -6.96
CA ALA A 39 -9.92 1.01 -7.36
C ALA A 39 -9.18 0.20 -6.28
N LEU A 40 -8.28 0.84 -5.53
CA LEU A 40 -7.61 0.22 -4.38
C LEU A 40 -8.60 -0.03 -3.22
N ALA A 41 -9.51 0.91 -2.96
CA ALA A 41 -10.56 0.76 -1.97
C ALA A 41 -11.54 -0.37 -2.33
N ASP A 42 -11.96 -0.46 -3.60
CA ASP A 42 -12.83 -1.53 -4.09
C ASP A 42 -12.16 -2.90 -3.93
N THR A 43 -10.86 -2.99 -4.22
CA THR A 43 -10.07 -4.22 -3.99
C THR A 43 -9.99 -4.57 -2.50
N ALA A 44 -9.71 -3.59 -1.65
CA ALA A 44 -9.63 -3.80 -0.20
C ALA A 44 -10.98 -4.21 0.40
N LEU A 45 -12.08 -3.62 -0.09
CA LEU A 45 -13.44 -3.95 0.32
C LEU A 45 -13.83 -5.38 -0.09
N SER A 46 -13.53 -5.78 -1.33
CA SER A 46 -13.80 -7.15 -1.79
C SER A 46 -13.06 -8.19 -0.93
N LEU A 47 -11.80 -7.91 -0.56
CA LEU A 47 -11.04 -8.76 0.36
C LEU A 47 -11.62 -8.77 1.77
N PHE A 48 -12.04 -7.61 2.27
CA PHE A 48 -12.70 -7.47 3.57
C PHE A 48 -13.98 -8.30 3.63
N GLU A 49 -14.84 -8.19 2.63
CA GLU A 49 -16.09 -8.94 2.55
C GLU A 49 -15.86 -10.45 2.44
N HIS A 50 -14.85 -10.85 1.68
CA HIS A 50 -14.57 -12.27 1.46
C HIS A 50 -13.90 -12.96 2.65
N PHE A 51 -12.93 -12.30 3.31
CA PHE A 51 -12.13 -12.92 4.38
C PHE A 51 -12.48 -12.40 5.78
N SER A 52 -13.33 -11.37 5.90
CA SER A 52 -13.66 -10.72 7.19
C SER A 52 -12.43 -10.22 7.96
N LEU A 53 -11.39 -9.75 7.25
CA LEU A 53 -10.13 -9.31 7.85
C LEU A 53 -10.14 -7.82 8.18
N PRO A 54 -9.53 -7.38 9.29
CA PRO A 54 -9.44 -5.97 9.64
C PRO A 54 -8.69 -5.14 8.59
N LEU A 55 -9.22 -3.96 8.29
CA LEU A 55 -8.65 -2.99 7.34
C LEU A 55 -7.70 -2.00 8.02
N LEU A 56 -6.49 -1.89 7.50
CA LEU A 56 -5.43 -0.97 7.91
C LEU A 56 -5.07 -0.08 6.73
N LEU A 57 -5.62 1.14 6.70
CA LEU A 57 -5.69 1.93 5.48
C LEU A 57 -4.89 3.22 5.59
N GLN A 58 -4.31 3.66 4.47
CA GLN A 58 -3.92 5.05 4.33
C GLN A 58 -5.16 5.92 4.07
N GLY A 59 -5.12 7.17 4.54
CA GLY A 59 -6.24 8.12 4.53
C GLY A 59 -7.01 8.17 3.21
N GLU A 60 -6.33 8.33 2.08
CA GLU A 60 -7.02 8.51 0.80
C GLU A 60 -7.77 7.26 0.32
N VAL A 61 -7.32 6.06 0.70
CA VAL A 61 -8.04 4.81 0.41
C VAL A 61 -9.23 4.67 1.35
N ALA A 62 -9.06 5.00 2.63
CA ALA A 62 -10.15 5.00 3.61
C ALA A 62 -11.27 5.97 3.22
N ASP A 63 -10.92 7.14 2.69
CA ASP A 63 -11.88 8.15 2.23
C ASP A 63 -12.65 7.72 0.96
N SER A 64 -12.16 6.70 0.25
CA SER A 64 -12.81 6.15 -0.96
C SER A 64 -13.74 4.96 -0.66
N LEU A 65 -13.82 4.51 0.60
CA LEU A 65 -14.72 3.44 1.02
C LEU A 65 -16.13 3.95 1.35
N PRO A 66 -17.17 3.08 1.27
CA PRO A 66 -18.50 3.43 1.74
C PRO A 66 -18.50 3.88 3.20
N SER A 67 -19.30 4.90 3.51
CA SER A 67 -19.47 5.38 4.89
C SER A 67 -19.96 4.25 5.81
N GLY A 68 -19.38 4.14 7.00
CA GLY A 68 -19.72 3.09 7.97
C GLY A 68 -18.94 1.79 7.80
N THR A 69 -18.04 1.67 6.81
CA THR A 69 -17.11 0.55 6.72
C THR A 69 -16.28 0.43 8.00
N ASN A 70 -16.22 -0.77 8.58
CA ASN A 70 -15.48 -1.01 9.82
C ASN A 70 -13.97 -1.06 9.55
N ILE A 71 -13.29 0.05 9.83
CA ILE A 71 -11.84 0.20 9.60
C ILE A 71 -11.11 0.13 10.94
N ALA A 72 -10.13 -0.76 11.05
CA ALA A 72 -9.38 -0.96 12.29
C ALA A 72 -8.34 0.14 12.54
N LEU A 73 -7.71 0.65 11.47
CA LEU A 73 -6.75 1.75 11.54
C LEU A 73 -6.80 2.59 10.26
N VAL A 74 -6.73 3.92 10.43
CA VAL A 74 -6.47 4.85 9.32
C VAL A 74 -5.24 5.69 9.62
N VAL A 75 -4.20 5.58 8.80
CA VAL A 75 -3.00 6.42 8.88
C VAL A 75 -3.15 7.62 7.95
N ARG A 76 -3.24 8.82 8.52
CA ARG A 76 -3.48 10.08 7.77
C ARG A 76 -2.32 11.06 7.79
N LYS A 77 -1.47 10.97 8.81
CA LYS A 77 -0.40 11.96 9.04
C LYS A 77 0.87 11.28 9.49
N HIS A 78 1.98 11.91 9.14
CA HIS A 78 3.29 11.56 9.70
C HIS A 78 3.28 11.85 11.21
N ARG A 79 3.97 11.04 12.03
CA ARG A 79 4.06 11.26 13.48
C ARG A 79 4.74 12.58 13.86
N ILE A 80 5.63 13.07 12.99
CA ILE A 80 6.25 14.39 13.07
C ILE A 80 5.44 15.40 12.22
N PRO A 81 4.90 16.48 12.82
CA PRO A 81 4.16 17.51 12.10
C PRO A 81 4.98 18.17 10.98
N GLY A 82 4.33 18.45 9.84
CA GLY A 82 4.94 19.10 8.69
C GLY A 82 5.80 18.19 7.81
N VAL A 83 6.08 16.95 8.23
CA VAL A 83 6.82 15.97 7.43
C VAL A 83 5.85 15.22 6.50
N TYR A 84 6.30 14.96 5.27
CA TYR A 84 5.54 14.19 4.29
C TYR A 84 5.33 12.75 4.78
N LEU A 85 4.09 12.27 4.67
CA LEU A 85 3.73 10.88 4.99
C LEU A 85 4.13 9.98 3.82
N ASP A 86 5.24 9.27 3.96
CA ASP A 86 5.71 8.31 2.96
C ASP A 86 5.28 6.87 3.28
N THR A 87 5.54 5.96 2.34
CA THR A 87 5.18 4.55 2.45
C THR A 87 5.76 3.91 3.72
N ARG A 88 6.99 4.24 4.08
CA ARG A 88 7.66 3.66 5.23
C ARG A 88 6.97 4.11 6.51
N GLU A 89 6.71 5.40 6.68
CA GLU A 89 6.03 5.92 7.86
C GLU A 89 4.63 5.33 8.02
N VAL A 90 3.87 5.17 6.92
CA VAL A 90 2.57 4.48 6.95
C VAL A 90 2.73 3.06 7.47
N LEU A 91 3.66 2.30 6.88
CA LEU A 91 3.88 0.90 7.27
C LEU A 91 4.44 0.77 8.70
N GLU A 92 5.26 1.70 9.19
CA GLU A 92 5.75 1.69 10.57
C GLU A 92 4.61 1.92 11.58
N GLN A 93 3.70 2.84 11.28
CA GLN A 93 2.51 3.05 12.12
C GLN A 93 1.58 1.83 12.12
N VAL A 94 1.40 1.22 10.94
CA VAL A 94 0.64 -0.03 10.79
C VAL A 94 1.31 -1.18 11.55
N ALA A 95 2.63 -1.36 11.44
CA ALA A 95 3.40 -2.38 12.12
C ALA A 95 3.24 -2.27 13.65
N LYS A 96 3.37 -1.07 14.20
CA LYS A 96 3.17 -0.82 15.63
C LYS A 96 1.76 -1.19 16.11
N PHE A 97 0.74 -0.90 15.30
CA PHE A 97 -0.64 -1.27 15.61
C PHE A 97 -0.87 -2.78 15.52
N ALA A 98 -0.33 -3.43 14.49
CA ALA A 98 -0.46 -4.86 14.25
C ALA A 98 0.28 -5.70 15.31
N GLU A 99 1.46 -5.25 15.75
CA GLU A 99 2.25 -5.86 16.81
C GLU A 99 1.45 -5.99 18.11
N SER A 100 0.73 -4.93 18.51
CA SER A 100 -0.12 -4.94 19.71
C SER A 100 -1.26 -5.96 19.66
N ARG A 101 -1.51 -6.57 18.50
CA ARG A 101 -2.57 -7.56 18.25
C ARG A 101 -2.02 -8.92 17.82
N GLY A 102 -0.69 -9.09 17.75
CA GLY A 102 -0.06 -10.30 17.25
C GLY A 102 -0.36 -10.59 15.77
N TRP A 103 -0.63 -9.55 14.97
CA TRP A 103 -0.84 -9.69 13.52
C TRP A 103 0.50 -9.56 12.79
N SER A 104 0.92 -10.62 12.11
CA SER A 104 2.17 -10.68 11.36
C SER A 104 1.98 -11.12 9.91
N ARG A 105 0.83 -11.69 9.55
CA ARG A 105 0.49 -12.08 8.17
C ARG A 105 -0.52 -11.12 7.56
N VAL A 106 -0.18 -10.47 6.46
CA VAL A 106 -1.01 -9.38 5.90
C VAL A 106 -1.17 -9.50 4.40
N ILE A 107 -2.31 -9.03 3.88
CA ILE A 107 -2.52 -8.81 2.45
C ILE A 107 -2.23 -7.34 2.16
N ILE A 108 -1.31 -7.04 1.25
CA ILE A 108 -1.04 -5.68 0.76
C ILE A 108 -1.84 -5.41 -0.51
N VAL A 109 -2.57 -4.30 -0.48
CA VAL A 109 -3.25 -3.68 -1.61
C VAL A 109 -2.53 -2.37 -1.91
N ALA A 110 -1.85 -2.30 -3.06
CA ALA A 110 -1.15 -1.11 -3.52
C ALA A 110 -1.13 -1.09 -5.05
N HIS A 111 -0.91 0.08 -5.65
CA HIS A 111 -0.80 0.20 -7.10
C HIS A 111 0.25 -0.76 -7.68
N PRO A 112 0.04 -1.39 -8.85
CA PRO A 112 0.90 -2.46 -9.38
C PRO A 112 2.35 -2.03 -9.56
N ASP A 113 2.61 -0.82 -10.06
CA ASP A 113 3.99 -0.33 -10.20
C ASP A 113 4.64 0.07 -8.84
N HIS A 114 3.88 0.16 -7.75
CA HIS A 114 4.34 0.51 -6.39
C HIS A 114 4.47 -0.69 -5.45
N VAL A 115 3.71 -1.76 -5.70
CA VAL A 115 3.49 -2.86 -4.75
C VAL A 115 4.76 -3.61 -4.41
N TRP A 116 5.72 -3.69 -5.33
CA TRP A 116 7.02 -4.33 -5.07
C TRP A 116 7.77 -3.68 -3.90
N ARG A 117 7.91 -2.35 -3.89
CA ARG A 117 8.61 -1.65 -2.80
C ARG A 117 7.81 -1.70 -1.50
N ALA A 118 6.49 -1.57 -1.61
CA ALA A 118 5.60 -1.67 -0.45
C ALA A 118 5.71 -3.04 0.25
N ARG A 119 5.72 -4.13 -0.54
CA ARG A 119 5.91 -5.50 -0.05
C ARG A 119 7.21 -5.62 0.73
N LEU A 120 8.35 -5.29 0.12
CA LEU A 120 9.65 -5.44 0.78
C LEU A 120 9.77 -4.57 2.03
N ALA A 121 9.21 -3.36 2.01
CA ALA A 121 9.23 -2.48 3.16
C ALA A 121 8.41 -3.05 4.33
N ALA A 122 7.28 -3.70 4.04
CA ALA A 122 6.47 -4.38 5.05
C ALA A 122 7.16 -5.66 5.56
N GLU A 123 7.76 -6.46 4.68
CA GLU A 123 8.56 -7.62 5.08
C GLU A 123 9.73 -7.22 6.00
N ARG A 124 10.37 -6.07 5.73
CA ARG A 124 11.43 -5.52 6.57
C ARG A 124 10.96 -5.12 7.97
N LEU A 125 9.66 -4.85 8.14
CA LEU A 125 9.02 -4.57 9.42
C LEU A 125 8.51 -5.84 10.12
N GLY A 126 8.81 -7.04 9.59
CA GLY A 126 8.48 -8.32 10.20
C GLY A 126 7.16 -8.94 9.74
N PHE A 127 6.52 -8.37 8.71
CA PHE A 127 5.33 -8.99 8.13
C PHE A 127 5.69 -10.13 7.17
N GLU A 128 4.90 -11.20 7.21
CA GLU A 128 4.74 -12.11 6.07
C GLU A 128 3.65 -11.52 5.15
N VAL A 129 4.03 -11.20 3.92
CA VAL A 129 3.21 -10.39 3.01
C VAL A 129 2.65 -11.22 1.86
N PHE A 130 1.33 -11.19 1.72
CA PHE A 130 0.63 -11.60 0.51
C PHE A 130 0.27 -10.37 -0.31
N VAL A 131 0.37 -10.46 -1.64
CA VAL A 131 0.06 -9.34 -2.54
C VAL A 131 -1.28 -9.55 -3.22
N ALA A 132 -2.18 -8.59 -3.08
CA ALA A 132 -3.45 -8.57 -3.81
C ALA A 132 -3.22 -8.30 -5.30
N ASP A 133 -4.05 -8.92 -6.15
CA ASP A 133 -4.05 -8.61 -7.58
C ASP A 133 -4.66 -7.22 -7.81
N THR A 134 -3.82 -6.29 -8.28
CA THR A 134 -4.15 -4.88 -8.48
C THR A 134 -3.80 -4.41 -9.89
N GLN A 135 -3.61 -5.33 -10.86
CA GLN A 135 -3.20 -4.99 -12.22
C GLN A 135 -4.18 -4.05 -12.93
N GLY A 136 -5.46 -4.05 -12.52
CA GLY A 136 -6.50 -3.15 -13.04
C GLY A 136 -6.51 -1.74 -12.44
N VAL A 137 -5.70 -1.43 -11.42
CA VAL A 137 -5.69 -0.11 -10.77
C VAL A 137 -5.11 0.92 -11.75
N PRO A 138 -5.88 1.98 -12.09
CA PRO A 138 -5.44 2.97 -13.06
C PRO A 138 -4.50 4.01 -12.44
N TYR A 139 -3.79 4.73 -13.30
CA TYR A 139 -3.20 6.02 -12.98
C TYR A 139 -4.27 7.13 -13.04
N ASP A 140 -4.35 7.96 -12.01
CA ASP A 140 -5.21 9.14 -12.04
C ASP A 140 -4.53 10.36 -12.66
N ARG A 141 -4.95 10.72 -13.88
CA ARG A 141 -4.43 11.87 -14.65
C ARG A 141 -4.61 13.22 -13.94
N ASN A 142 -5.56 13.32 -13.02
CA ASN A 142 -5.88 14.55 -12.29
C ASN A 142 -5.24 14.60 -10.91
N SER A 143 -4.47 13.58 -10.51
CA SER A 143 -3.85 13.55 -9.20
C SER A 143 -3.02 14.80 -8.92
N LEU A 144 -3.13 15.37 -7.72
CA LEU A 144 -2.32 16.50 -7.27
C LEU A 144 -0.83 16.16 -7.20
N GLN A 145 -0.48 14.87 -7.16
CA GLN A 145 0.90 14.39 -7.25
C GLN A 145 1.26 14.11 -8.72
N PRO A 146 2.07 14.96 -9.40
CA PRO A 146 2.23 14.86 -10.86
C PRO A 146 2.86 13.55 -11.35
N TRP A 147 3.62 12.87 -10.47
CA TRP A 147 4.26 11.59 -10.76
C TRP A 147 3.28 10.41 -10.76
N THR A 148 2.14 10.49 -10.04
CA THR A 148 1.11 9.43 -10.03
C THR A 148 0.08 9.59 -11.16
N ARG A 149 0.31 10.50 -12.11
CA ARG A 149 -0.59 10.74 -13.26
C ARG A 149 -0.38 9.79 -14.43
N SER A 150 0.76 9.12 -14.50
CA SER A 150 1.06 8.16 -15.57
C SER A 150 2.27 7.30 -15.24
N LYS A 151 2.33 6.11 -15.84
CA LYS A 151 3.45 5.18 -15.73
C LYS A 151 4.80 5.80 -16.09
N ARG A 152 4.86 6.56 -17.18
CA ARG A 152 6.09 7.22 -17.66
C ARG A 152 6.69 8.20 -16.64
N ARG A 153 5.86 8.79 -15.78
CA ARG A 153 6.32 9.71 -14.72
C ARG A 153 6.61 8.97 -13.42
N PHE A 154 5.82 7.94 -13.12
CA PHE A 154 5.94 7.20 -11.87
C PHE A 154 7.17 6.29 -11.85
N VAL A 155 7.38 5.51 -12.91
CA VAL A 155 8.43 4.48 -12.95
C VAL A 155 9.84 5.04 -12.68
N PRO A 156 10.28 6.14 -13.32
CA PRO A 156 11.61 6.70 -13.02
C PRO A 156 11.75 7.15 -11.57
N ARG A 157 10.71 7.79 -11.01
CA ARG A 157 10.68 8.19 -9.59
C ARG A 157 10.73 6.97 -8.68
N GLU A 158 9.97 5.92 -9.00
CA GLU A 158 9.90 4.70 -8.21
C GLU A 158 11.23 3.95 -8.19
N ILE A 159 11.97 3.92 -9.30
CA ILE A 159 13.33 3.37 -9.34
C ILE A 159 14.24 4.14 -8.37
N LEU A 160 14.22 5.47 -8.39
CA LEU A 160 15.00 6.29 -7.45
C LEU A 160 14.59 6.04 -6.00
N ALA A 161 13.29 5.91 -5.73
CA ALA A 161 12.78 5.59 -4.41
C ALA A 161 13.25 4.21 -3.93
N ARG A 162 13.26 3.19 -4.80
CA ARG A 162 13.78 1.85 -4.48
C ARG A 162 15.26 1.87 -4.15
N VAL A 163 16.07 2.60 -4.93
CA VAL A 163 17.51 2.77 -4.63
C VAL A 163 17.70 3.47 -3.29
N PHE A 164 16.96 4.54 -3.03
CA PHE A 164 17.01 5.23 -1.74
C PHE A 164 16.64 4.32 -0.57
N TYR A 165 15.55 3.54 -0.69
CA TYR A 165 15.11 2.60 0.35
C TYR A 165 16.16 1.50 0.58
N LEU A 166 16.78 0.98 -0.49
CA LEU A 166 17.85 -0.01 -0.39
C LEU A 166 19.07 0.54 0.35
N LEU A 167 19.52 1.76 0.01
CA LEU A 167 20.68 2.40 0.66
C LEU A 167 20.43 2.69 2.15
N ARG A 168 19.16 2.86 2.54
CA ARG A 168 18.75 3.06 3.93
C ARG A 168 18.50 1.75 4.68
N GLY A 169 18.57 0.59 4.02
CA GLY A 169 18.27 -0.72 4.60
C GLY A 169 16.78 -0.94 4.93
N TRP A 170 15.92 -0.20 4.23
CA TRP A 170 14.46 -0.20 4.43
C TRP A 170 13.73 -1.24 3.60
N ILE A 171 14.43 -1.79 2.59
CA ILE A 171 14.10 -2.97 1.79
C ILE A 171 15.37 -3.78 1.58
#